data_AF-A0A7S3BRT1-F1
#
_entry.id   AF-A0A7S3BRT1-F1
#
_cell.length_a   1.000
_cell.length_b   1.000
_cell.length_c   1.000
_cell.angle_alpha   90.00
_cell.angle_beta   90.00
_cell.angle_gamma   90.00
#
_symmetry.space_group_name_H-M   'P 1'
#
loop_
_entity.id
_entity.type
_entity.pdbx_description
1 polymer ?
#
loop_
_entity_poly.entity_id
_entity_poly.type
_entity_poly.pdbx_seq_one_letter_code
_entity_poly.pdbx_strand_id
1 'polypeptide(L)'
;MVDQSMYFDAVRTFEAAGVCTRFPHPSQLYRTLLAKDWQPSLCLVPNLRIPPAVLVNRATICASPSHAASLVINALSAVRASRYESPGKKEGKREEPEALRLQGDEVRQGVAKLGFAWEAAHVRIFRGEHQLAIALIELCNNPSVTTSSVIVQDFAKNDFELRLFVIEGRIVHKVYTNFAWVDRDGYLREFVMKGRAEAVRSWMSGDEEAMALAERKAKKLVSAWLCWFRTQSVEALPALRMDILIKRVGAGAAEVFTLELTELGFSMLGVDSLPPQVFGALLTSCFDDTGPTTEEARRLNDGTKRLIAVGGADGGWRCAHDAAQGKDATAGEHTPAEGVEGDEGDEGDEG
;
A
#
# COMPACT_ATOMS: atom_id res chain seq x y z
N MET A 1 -9.81 19.09 1.21
CA MET A 1 -9.73 17.62 1.26
C MET A 1 -10.79 17.08 0.32
N VAL A 2 -10.44 16.24 -0.65
CA VAL A 2 -11.43 15.65 -1.57
C VAL A 2 -12.19 14.56 -0.83
N ASP A 3 -13.52 14.53 -0.95
CA ASP A 3 -14.32 13.46 -0.37
C ASP A 3 -13.91 12.11 -0.97
N GLN A 4 -13.80 11.09 -0.11
CA GLN A 4 -13.34 9.77 -0.51
C GLN A 4 -14.21 9.17 -1.63
N SER A 5 -15.54 9.31 -1.53
CA SER A 5 -16.45 8.78 -2.54
C SER A 5 -16.24 9.48 -3.88
N MET A 6 -16.15 10.82 -3.86
CA MET A 6 -15.90 11.61 -5.06
C MET A 6 -14.58 11.24 -5.74
N TYR A 7 -13.51 11.01 -4.97
CA TYR A 7 -12.24 10.56 -5.52
C TYR A 7 -12.38 9.21 -6.24
N PHE A 8 -12.93 8.20 -5.57
CA PHE A 8 -13.07 6.88 -6.19
C PHE A 8 -14.08 6.87 -7.33
N ASP A 9 -15.09 7.73 -7.31
CA ASP A 9 -16.06 7.85 -8.40
C ASP A 9 -15.43 8.46 -9.65
N ALA A 10 -14.57 9.48 -9.47
CA ALA A 10 -13.79 10.06 -10.55
C ALA A 10 -12.85 9.00 -11.16
N VAL A 11 -12.02 8.33 -10.34
CA VAL A 11 -11.06 7.31 -10.81
C VAL A 11 -11.80 6.18 -11.55
N ARG A 12 -12.93 5.69 -11.01
CA ARG A 12 -13.74 4.66 -11.69
C ARG A 12 -14.30 5.12 -13.02
N THR A 13 -14.62 6.40 -13.17
CA THR A 13 -15.09 6.97 -14.45
C THR A 13 -13.99 6.93 -15.51
N PHE A 14 -12.75 7.26 -15.14
CA PHE A 14 -11.59 7.11 -16.03
C PHE A 14 -11.36 5.65 -16.43
N GLU A 15 -11.37 4.73 -15.46
CA GLU A 15 -11.18 3.30 -15.73
C GLU A 15 -12.28 2.72 -16.61
N ALA A 16 -13.55 3.12 -16.39
CA ALA A 16 -14.67 2.70 -17.21
C ALA A 16 -14.58 3.21 -18.67
N ALA A 17 -13.88 4.33 -18.88
CA ALA A 17 -13.57 4.85 -20.21
C ALA A 17 -12.34 4.17 -20.85
N GLY A 18 -11.75 3.17 -20.19
CA GLY A 18 -10.54 2.48 -20.64
C GLY A 18 -9.24 3.25 -20.35
N VAL A 19 -9.30 4.33 -19.57
CA VAL A 19 -8.10 5.05 -19.14
C VAL A 19 -7.51 4.32 -17.94
N CYS A 20 -6.29 3.83 -18.10
CA CYS A 20 -5.62 3.07 -17.06
C CYS A 20 -5.30 3.94 -15.84
N THR A 21 -5.59 3.42 -14.63
CA THR A 21 -5.16 4.04 -13.37
C THR A 21 -4.18 3.11 -12.66
N ARG A 22 -2.88 3.41 -12.83
CA ARG A 22 -1.77 2.64 -12.24
C ARG A 22 -1.23 3.25 -10.95
N PHE A 23 -1.66 4.46 -10.61
CA PHE A 23 -1.22 5.19 -9.43
C PHE A 23 -2.43 5.74 -8.65
N PRO A 24 -2.66 5.32 -7.39
CA PRO A 24 -1.84 4.34 -6.68
C PRO A 24 -1.98 2.91 -7.17
N HIS A 25 -3.21 2.46 -7.34
CA HIS A 25 -3.53 1.14 -7.87
C HIS A 25 -4.86 1.29 -8.61
N PRO A 26 -5.26 0.28 -9.41
CA PRO A 26 -6.62 0.23 -9.91
C PRO A 26 -7.62 0.47 -8.78
N SER A 27 -8.66 1.26 -9.05
CA SER A 27 -9.51 1.87 -8.02
C SER A 27 -10.10 0.86 -7.05
N GLN A 28 -10.45 -0.33 -7.53
CA GLN A 28 -10.93 -1.45 -6.71
C GLN A 28 -9.90 -1.85 -5.66
N LEU A 29 -8.68 -2.19 -6.09
CA LEU A 29 -7.61 -2.62 -5.18
C LEU A 29 -7.24 -1.49 -4.24
N TYR A 30 -7.13 -0.27 -4.77
CA TYR A 30 -6.76 0.88 -3.97
C TYR A 30 -7.78 1.12 -2.84
N ARG A 31 -9.07 1.00 -3.15
CA ARG A 31 -10.14 1.13 -2.16
C ARG A 31 -10.05 0.07 -1.08
N THR A 32 -9.80 -1.20 -1.43
CA THR A 32 -9.61 -2.29 -0.47
C THR A 32 -8.41 -2.03 0.45
N LEU A 33 -7.28 -1.60 -0.11
CA LEU A 33 -6.08 -1.30 0.68
C LEU A 33 -6.33 -0.17 1.69
N LEU A 34 -6.88 0.96 1.22
CA LEU A 34 -7.19 2.10 2.09
C LEU A 34 -8.28 1.79 3.09
N ALA A 35 -9.31 1.03 2.72
CA ALA A 35 -10.37 0.62 3.64
C ALA A 35 -9.84 -0.21 4.80
N LYS A 36 -8.68 -0.88 4.62
CA LYS A 36 -8.11 -1.84 5.57
C LYS A 36 -9.07 -3.00 5.90
N ASP A 37 -10.12 -3.18 5.09
CA ASP A 37 -11.13 -4.24 5.23
C ASP A 37 -10.56 -5.63 4.93
N TRP A 38 -9.44 -5.69 4.20
CA TRP A 38 -8.63 -6.89 4.03
C TRP A 38 -8.17 -7.47 5.36
N GLN A 39 -7.98 -6.67 6.42
CA GLN A 39 -7.52 -7.16 7.72
C GLN A 39 -8.53 -8.12 8.35
N PRO A 40 -9.78 -7.70 8.67
CA PRO A 40 -10.79 -8.60 9.19
C PRO A 40 -11.18 -9.68 8.17
N SER A 41 -11.20 -9.38 6.87
CA SER A 41 -11.62 -10.34 5.84
C SER A 41 -10.65 -11.48 5.62
N LEU A 42 -9.34 -11.25 5.84
CA LEU A 42 -8.28 -12.21 5.55
C LEU A 42 -7.54 -12.69 6.80
N CYS A 43 -7.93 -12.27 8.00
CA CYS A 43 -7.21 -12.63 9.23
C CYS A 43 -7.16 -14.14 9.54
N LEU A 44 -8.09 -14.92 8.95
CA LEU A 44 -8.08 -16.37 9.02
C LEU A 44 -7.12 -17.02 8.00
N VAL A 45 -6.61 -16.28 7.03
CA VAL A 45 -5.62 -16.75 6.05
C VAL A 45 -4.23 -16.80 6.71
N PRO A 46 -3.72 -18.00 7.05
CA PRO A 46 -2.58 -18.14 7.96
C PRO A 46 -1.27 -17.59 7.37
N ASN A 47 -1.09 -17.76 6.07
CA ASN A 47 0.12 -17.36 5.36
C ASN A 47 0.26 -15.83 5.23
N LEU A 48 -0.83 -15.08 5.41
CA LEU A 48 -0.83 -13.62 5.38
C LEU A 48 -0.52 -13.00 6.75
N ARG A 49 -0.39 -13.81 7.82
CA ARG A 49 0.09 -13.38 9.14
C ARG A 49 -0.53 -12.07 9.66
N ILE A 50 -1.81 -11.84 9.36
CA ILE A 50 -2.56 -10.68 9.85
C ILE A 50 -2.99 -10.99 11.27
N PRO A 51 -2.82 -10.13 12.28
CA PRO A 51 -3.38 -10.39 13.62
C PRO A 51 -4.91 -10.57 13.56
N PRO A 52 -5.51 -11.41 14.43
CA PRO A 52 -6.96 -11.58 14.51
C PRO A 52 -7.68 -10.24 14.55
N ALA A 53 -8.68 -10.06 13.69
CA ALA A 53 -9.38 -8.79 13.52
C ALA A 53 -10.86 -9.00 13.24
N VAL A 54 -11.68 -8.06 13.67
CA VAL A 54 -13.14 -8.03 13.49
C VAL A 54 -13.60 -6.62 13.10
N LEU A 55 -14.81 -6.54 12.56
CA LEU A 55 -15.51 -5.28 12.32
C LEU A 55 -16.67 -5.13 13.30
N VAL A 56 -16.90 -3.92 13.77
CA VAL A 56 -18.08 -3.56 14.55
C VAL A 56 -18.77 -2.37 13.92
N ASN A 57 -20.09 -2.48 13.75
CA ASN A 57 -20.90 -1.43 13.11
C ASN A 57 -21.03 -0.21 14.02
N ARG A 58 -20.96 0.98 13.42
CA ARG A 58 -21.17 2.25 14.10
C ARG A 58 -22.52 2.32 14.80
N ALA A 59 -23.57 1.78 14.19
CA ALA A 59 -24.89 1.70 14.81
C ALA A 59 -24.87 0.96 16.16
N THR A 60 -24.13 -0.16 16.24
CA THR A 60 -23.96 -0.92 17.49
C THR A 60 -23.18 -0.12 18.53
N ILE A 61 -22.13 0.59 18.11
CA ILE A 61 -21.32 1.45 18.98
C ILE A 61 -22.16 2.59 19.55
N CYS A 62 -22.87 3.33 18.68
CA CYS A 62 -23.69 4.47 19.07
C CYS A 62 -24.85 4.07 19.99
N ALA A 63 -25.41 2.87 19.82
CA ALA A 63 -26.47 2.37 20.69
C ALA A 63 -25.95 2.03 22.10
N SER A 64 -24.79 1.38 22.21
CA SER A 64 -24.15 1.09 23.50
C SER A 64 -22.66 0.74 23.32
N PRO A 65 -21.73 1.66 23.64
CA PRO A 65 -20.29 1.42 23.47
C PRO A 65 -19.77 0.24 24.31
N SER A 66 -20.26 0.09 25.54
CA SER A 66 -19.87 -1.02 26.43
C SER A 66 -20.34 -2.37 25.88
N HIS A 67 -21.58 -2.45 25.40
CA HIS A 67 -22.08 -3.68 24.77
C HIS A 67 -21.32 -4.01 23.48
N ALA A 68 -21.04 -3.01 22.65
CA ALA A 68 -20.23 -3.17 21.44
C ALA A 68 -18.82 -3.70 21.76
N ALA A 69 -18.18 -3.18 22.80
CA ALA A 69 -16.88 -3.67 23.26
C ALA A 69 -16.95 -5.14 23.70
N SER A 70 -17.95 -5.54 24.48
CA SER A 70 -18.16 -6.93 24.89
C SER A 70 -18.31 -7.87 23.69
N LEU A 71 -19.15 -7.49 22.71
CA LEU A 71 -19.35 -8.24 21.47
C LEU A 71 -18.03 -8.41 20.70
N VAL A 72 -17.23 -7.36 20.62
CA VAL A 72 -15.93 -7.38 19.94
C VAL A 72 -14.95 -8.32 20.64
N ILE A 73 -14.85 -8.28 21.98
CA ILE A 73 -13.96 -9.17 22.73
C ILE A 73 -14.34 -10.65 22.53
N ASN A 74 -15.64 -10.95 22.55
CA ASN A 74 -16.15 -12.29 22.28
C ASN A 74 -15.84 -12.73 20.83
N ALA A 75 -16.08 -11.85 19.86
CA ALA A 75 -15.81 -12.14 18.45
C ALA A 75 -14.30 -12.36 18.18
N LEU A 76 -13.43 -11.52 18.74
CA LEU A 76 -11.97 -11.72 18.64
C LEU A 76 -11.55 -13.06 19.26
N SER A 77 -12.12 -13.44 20.40
CA SER A 77 -11.85 -14.73 21.03
C SER A 77 -12.25 -15.91 20.12
N ALA A 78 -13.40 -15.82 19.46
CA ALA A 78 -13.83 -16.83 18.50
C ALA A 78 -12.91 -16.91 17.27
N VAL A 79 -12.49 -15.77 16.71
CA VAL A 79 -11.53 -15.72 15.59
C VAL A 79 -10.19 -16.33 15.99
N ARG A 80 -9.68 -16.03 17.19
CA ARG A 80 -8.45 -16.64 17.73
C ARG A 80 -8.57 -18.15 17.87
N ALA A 81 -9.65 -18.63 18.51
CA ALA A 81 -9.89 -20.05 18.69
C ALA A 81 -9.98 -20.79 17.35
N SER A 82 -10.69 -20.23 16.37
CA SER A 82 -10.77 -20.79 15.02
C SER A 82 -9.38 -20.96 14.39
N ARG A 83 -8.51 -19.97 14.59
CA ARG A 83 -7.19 -19.95 13.97
C ARG A 83 -6.14 -20.83 14.65
N TYR A 84 -6.17 -20.92 15.98
CA TYR A 84 -5.10 -21.54 16.77
C TYR A 84 -5.53 -22.75 17.60
N GLU A 85 -6.83 -22.91 17.89
CA GLU A 85 -7.32 -23.92 18.85
C GLU A 85 -8.07 -25.09 18.21
N SER A 86 -8.19 -25.13 16.88
CA SER A 86 -8.97 -26.14 16.14
C SER A 86 -8.82 -27.58 16.72
N PRO A 87 -9.87 -28.12 17.38
CA PRO A 87 -9.83 -29.43 18.01
C PRO A 87 -9.87 -30.52 16.94
N GLY A 88 -8.86 -31.40 16.89
CA GLY A 88 -8.90 -32.64 16.10
C GLY A 88 -7.75 -32.91 15.13
N LYS A 89 -6.83 -31.97 14.89
CA LYS A 89 -5.63 -32.27 14.09
C LYS A 89 -4.50 -32.80 14.99
N LYS A 90 -4.32 -34.12 14.97
CA LYS A 90 -3.21 -34.83 15.63
C LYS A 90 -1.83 -34.53 15.00
N GLU A 91 -1.79 -33.87 13.85
CA GLU A 91 -0.55 -33.44 13.19
C GLU A 91 -0.65 -31.97 12.76
N GLY A 92 0.29 -31.14 13.26
CA GLY A 92 0.43 -29.74 12.83
C GLY A 92 -0.46 -28.73 13.54
N LYS A 93 -0.69 -28.87 14.86
CA LYS A 93 -1.35 -27.82 15.68
C LYS A 93 -0.61 -26.50 15.46
N ARG A 94 -1.30 -25.49 14.93
CA ARG A 94 -0.73 -24.14 14.83
C ARG A 94 -0.80 -23.51 16.20
N GLU A 95 0.33 -23.54 16.90
CA GLU A 95 0.45 -22.83 18.16
C GLU A 95 0.16 -21.34 17.97
N GLU A 96 -0.53 -20.78 18.95
CA GLU A 96 -0.71 -19.35 19.04
C GLU A 96 0.66 -18.67 19.14
N PRO A 97 0.97 -17.66 18.31
CA PRO A 97 2.25 -16.95 18.37
C PRO A 97 2.49 -16.27 19.72
N GLU A 98 3.73 -16.25 20.20
CA GLU A 98 4.08 -15.63 21.49
C GLU A 98 3.77 -14.13 21.50
N ALA A 99 3.95 -13.43 20.37
CA ALA A 99 3.61 -12.02 20.23
C ALA A 99 2.11 -11.70 20.44
N LEU A 100 1.23 -12.72 20.38
CA LEU A 100 -0.21 -12.59 20.58
C LEU A 100 -0.70 -13.16 21.93
N ARG A 101 0.16 -13.86 22.67
CA ARG A 101 -0.19 -14.48 23.95
C ARG A 101 -0.28 -13.43 25.05
N LEU A 102 -1.31 -13.55 25.88
CA LEU A 102 -1.40 -12.85 27.16
C LEU A 102 -0.50 -13.54 28.17
N GLN A 103 0.29 -12.79 28.92
CA GLN A 103 1.17 -13.31 29.96
C GLN A 103 0.59 -13.02 31.35
N GLY A 104 0.42 -14.06 32.17
CA GLY A 104 -0.08 -13.92 33.54
C GLY A 104 -1.45 -13.22 33.61
N ASP A 105 -1.54 -12.18 34.44
CA ASP A 105 -2.76 -11.39 34.66
C ASP A 105 -2.93 -10.24 33.64
N GLU A 106 -2.23 -10.30 32.50
CA GLU A 106 -2.38 -9.30 31.44
C GLU A 106 -3.82 -9.22 30.93
N VAL A 107 -4.39 -8.02 31.01
CA VAL A 107 -5.65 -7.70 30.36
C VAL A 107 -5.45 -7.68 28.85
N ARG A 108 -6.42 -8.20 28.08
CA ARG A 108 -6.38 -8.19 26.62
C ARG A 108 -6.07 -6.79 26.08
N GLN A 109 -5.17 -6.73 25.11
CA GLN A 109 -4.81 -5.51 24.41
C GLN A 109 -5.08 -5.62 22.93
N GLY A 110 -5.42 -4.51 22.30
CA GLY A 110 -5.67 -4.44 20.87
C GLY A 110 -5.59 -3.03 20.33
N VAL A 111 -5.90 -2.90 19.05
CA VAL A 111 -6.08 -1.62 18.36
C VAL A 111 -7.49 -1.52 17.80
N ALA A 112 -8.13 -0.39 18.04
CA ALA A 112 -9.32 0.04 17.32
C ALA A 112 -8.91 1.09 16.29
N LYS A 113 -9.33 0.96 15.04
CA LYS A 113 -8.93 1.86 13.96
C LYS A 113 -9.99 2.02 12.88
N LEU A 114 -9.91 3.14 12.18
CA LEU A 114 -10.73 3.41 11.00
C LEU A 114 -10.00 3.02 9.71
N GLY A 115 -10.78 2.59 8.72
CA GLY A 115 -10.32 2.59 7.34
C GLY A 115 -10.14 4.03 6.83
N PHE A 116 -9.44 4.18 5.72
CA PHE A 116 -9.17 5.47 5.06
C PHE A 116 -8.44 6.50 5.94
N ALA A 117 -7.76 6.02 6.98
CA ALA A 117 -7.00 6.83 7.92
C ALA A 117 -5.48 6.65 7.73
N TRP A 118 -4.77 7.77 7.82
CA TRP A 118 -3.33 7.89 7.59
C TRP A 118 -2.57 8.21 8.87
N GLU A 119 -1.27 7.91 8.89
CA GLU A 119 -0.31 8.31 9.94
C GLU A 119 -0.77 8.04 11.38
N ALA A 120 -1.47 6.92 11.59
CA ALA A 120 -2.06 6.54 12.88
C ALA A 120 -3.07 7.53 13.48
N ALA A 121 -3.54 8.55 12.74
CA ALA A 121 -4.43 9.61 13.25
C ALA A 121 -5.73 9.05 13.88
N HIS A 122 -6.24 7.94 13.33
CA HIS A 122 -7.45 7.27 13.81
C HIS A 122 -7.18 5.84 14.27
N VAL A 123 -6.10 5.66 15.02
CA VAL A 123 -5.78 4.41 15.72
C VAL A 123 -5.82 4.68 17.23
N ARG A 124 -6.40 3.76 17.99
CA ARG A 124 -6.45 3.78 19.45
C ARG A 124 -6.03 2.42 19.98
N ILE A 125 -5.01 2.39 20.83
CA ILE A 125 -4.65 1.19 21.58
C ILE A 125 -5.62 1.09 22.77
N PHE A 126 -6.16 -0.10 23.01
CA PHE A 126 -7.00 -0.36 24.18
C PHE A 126 -6.41 -1.47 25.05
N ARG A 127 -6.68 -1.39 26.36
CA ARG A 127 -6.41 -2.43 27.34
C ARG A 127 -7.70 -2.76 28.10
N GLY A 128 -8.27 -3.91 27.76
CA GLY A 128 -9.54 -4.38 28.31
C GLY A 128 -10.76 -3.75 27.67
N GLU A 129 -11.91 -4.31 28.05
CA GLU A 129 -13.21 -3.98 27.48
C GLU A 129 -13.61 -2.52 27.71
N HIS A 130 -13.31 -1.96 28.90
CA HIS A 130 -13.65 -0.57 29.23
C HIS A 130 -12.92 0.44 28.33
N GLN A 131 -11.60 0.29 28.14
CA GLN A 131 -10.85 1.17 27.25
C GLN A 131 -11.26 0.98 25.78
N LEU A 132 -11.65 -0.24 25.40
CA LEU A 132 -12.18 -0.48 24.06
C LEU A 132 -13.49 0.30 23.85
N ALA A 133 -14.41 0.31 24.82
CA ALA A 133 -15.64 1.09 24.72
C ALA A 133 -15.35 2.59 24.52
N ILE A 134 -14.37 3.15 25.24
CA ILE A 134 -13.91 4.53 25.10
C ILE A 134 -13.33 4.77 23.69
N ALA A 135 -12.42 3.89 23.23
CA ALA A 135 -11.82 4.01 21.91
C ALA A 135 -12.87 3.96 20.77
N LEU A 136 -13.87 3.08 20.89
CA LEU A 136 -14.95 2.97 19.91
C LEU A 136 -15.77 4.25 19.82
N ILE A 137 -16.15 4.83 20.96
CA ILE A 137 -16.95 6.07 20.96
C ILE A 137 -16.13 7.28 20.47
N GLU A 138 -14.86 7.38 20.83
CA GLU A 138 -13.97 8.45 20.34
C GLU A 138 -13.83 8.43 18.82
N LEU A 139 -13.58 7.24 18.24
CA LEU A 139 -13.46 7.10 16.79
C LEU A 139 -14.77 7.41 16.07
N CYS A 140 -15.92 7.06 16.66
CA CYS A 140 -17.25 7.32 16.09
C CYS A 140 -17.77 8.75 16.33
N ASN A 141 -17.23 9.50 17.30
CA ASN A 141 -17.69 10.86 17.60
C ASN A 141 -16.94 11.94 16.82
N ASN A 142 -15.93 11.57 16.03
CA ASN A 142 -15.26 12.54 15.18
C ASN A 142 -16.21 12.97 14.03
N PRO A 143 -16.58 14.26 13.93
CA PRO A 143 -17.55 14.73 12.93
C PRO A 143 -17.03 14.62 11.49
N SER A 144 -15.70 14.52 11.29
CA SER A 144 -15.09 14.32 9.98
C SER A 144 -15.11 12.86 9.51
N VAL A 145 -15.53 11.93 10.37
CA VAL A 145 -15.55 10.50 10.07
C VAL A 145 -16.95 10.06 9.66
N THR A 146 -17.08 9.56 8.44
CA THR A 146 -18.34 9.03 7.87
C THR A 146 -18.36 7.51 7.77
N THR A 147 -17.34 6.82 8.27
CA THR A 147 -17.27 5.36 8.19
C THR A 147 -18.42 4.69 8.95
N SER A 148 -18.92 3.58 8.39
CA SER A 148 -20.03 2.80 8.94
C SER A 148 -19.60 1.76 9.98
N SER A 149 -18.29 1.53 10.12
CA SER A 149 -17.72 0.53 11.02
C SER A 149 -16.34 0.94 11.54
N VAL A 150 -15.91 0.26 12.60
CA VAL A 150 -14.57 0.35 13.19
C VAL A 150 -13.93 -1.04 13.12
N ILE A 151 -12.66 -1.09 12.73
CA ILE A 151 -11.85 -2.31 12.74
C ILE A 151 -11.25 -2.45 14.14
N VAL A 152 -11.40 -3.62 14.74
CA VAL A 152 -10.73 -3.96 16.01
C VAL A 152 -9.86 -5.18 15.82
N GLN A 153 -8.62 -5.12 16.26
CA GLN A 153 -7.59 -6.12 16.01
C GLN A 153 -6.79 -6.40 17.28
N ASP A 154 -6.39 -7.66 17.49
CA ASP A 154 -5.48 -8.02 18.59
C ASP A 154 -4.14 -7.30 18.47
N PHE A 155 -3.56 -6.91 19.60
CA PHE A 155 -2.26 -6.26 19.65
C PHE A 155 -1.16 -7.31 19.46
N ALA A 156 -0.45 -7.24 18.33
CA ALA A 156 0.74 -8.06 18.11
C ALA A 156 1.96 -7.34 18.69
N LYS A 157 2.45 -7.82 19.84
CA LYS A 157 3.66 -7.28 20.48
C LYS A 157 4.81 -7.32 19.47
N ASN A 158 5.55 -6.23 19.33
CA ASN A 158 6.64 -6.11 18.39
C ASN A 158 7.82 -5.34 18.99
N ASP A 159 9.02 -5.58 18.46
CA ASP A 159 10.23 -4.84 18.81
C ASP A 159 10.51 -3.71 17.81
N PHE A 160 10.06 -3.85 16.55
CA PHE A 160 10.13 -2.81 15.52
C PHE A 160 9.22 -3.15 14.31
N GLU A 161 9.13 -2.23 13.36
CA GLU A 161 8.50 -2.37 12.04
C GLU A 161 9.57 -2.55 10.96
N LEU A 162 9.47 -3.61 10.16
CA LEU A 162 10.24 -3.80 8.94
C LEU A 162 9.40 -3.33 7.75
N ARG A 163 9.84 -2.24 7.11
CA ARG A 163 9.20 -1.69 5.92
C ARG A 163 9.93 -2.19 4.68
N LEU A 164 9.19 -2.91 3.84
CA LEU A 164 9.70 -3.51 2.62
C LEU A 164 9.15 -2.78 1.41
N PHE A 165 10.05 -2.25 0.58
CA PHE A 165 9.69 -1.67 -0.70
C PHE A 165 9.79 -2.74 -1.77
N VAL A 166 8.67 -3.04 -2.41
CA VAL A 166 8.53 -4.07 -3.44
C VAL A 166 8.29 -3.36 -4.75
N ILE A 167 9.16 -3.55 -5.74
CA ILE A 167 9.03 -3.00 -7.09
C ILE A 167 9.05 -4.18 -8.05
N GLU A 168 8.06 -4.26 -8.94
CA GLU A 168 7.91 -5.35 -9.93
C GLU A 168 8.00 -6.75 -9.29
N GLY A 169 7.38 -6.89 -8.11
CA GLY A 169 7.36 -8.14 -7.35
C GLY A 169 8.67 -8.50 -6.63
N ARG A 170 9.65 -7.60 -6.58
CA ARG A 170 10.95 -7.82 -5.92
C ARG A 170 11.14 -6.84 -4.77
N ILE A 171 11.64 -7.33 -3.63
CA ILE A 171 12.05 -6.45 -2.52
C ILE A 171 13.33 -5.74 -2.94
N VAL A 172 13.25 -4.42 -3.15
CA VAL A 172 14.40 -3.59 -3.57
C VAL A 172 15.05 -2.86 -2.40
N HIS A 173 14.30 -2.59 -1.33
CA HIS A 173 14.79 -1.85 -0.19
C HIS A 173 14.10 -2.27 1.11
N LYS A 174 14.81 -2.11 2.24
CA LYS A 174 14.34 -2.45 3.59
C LYS A 174 14.67 -1.29 4.53
N VAL A 175 13.69 -0.83 5.29
CA VAL A 175 13.89 0.16 6.36
C VAL A 175 13.40 -0.43 7.67
N TYR A 176 14.18 -0.22 8.73
CA TYR A 176 13.88 -0.69 10.08
C TYR A 176 13.44 0.51 10.90
N THR A 177 12.19 0.51 11.33
CA THR A 177 11.57 1.67 11.96
C THR A 177 10.91 1.32 13.28
N ASN A 178 10.87 2.27 14.20
CA ASN A 178 10.11 2.14 15.43
C ASN A 178 9.63 3.50 15.90
N PHE A 179 8.67 3.51 16.82
CA PHE A 179 8.30 4.70 17.58
C PHE A 179 9.04 4.64 18.91
N ALA A 180 9.76 5.70 19.27
CA ALA A 180 10.62 5.68 20.45
C ALA A 180 9.81 5.51 21.74
N TRP A 181 8.58 6.02 21.78
CA TRP A 181 7.69 5.89 22.94
C TRP A 181 6.21 6.12 22.57
N VAL A 182 5.33 5.72 23.49
CA VAL A 182 3.89 5.99 23.45
C VAL A 182 3.56 6.98 24.56
N ASP A 183 2.86 8.06 24.24
CA ASP A 183 2.47 9.05 25.24
C ASP A 183 1.32 8.55 26.15
N ARG A 184 0.96 9.36 27.16
CA ARG A 184 -0.09 9.00 28.13
C ARG A 184 -1.47 8.85 27.51
N ASP A 185 -1.69 9.49 26.37
CA ASP A 185 -2.96 9.47 25.63
C ASP A 185 -3.00 8.34 24.59
N GLY A 186 -1.94 7.52 24.52
CA GLY A 186 -1.85 6.37 23.64
C GLY A 186 -1.38 6.69 22.21
N TYR A 187 -0.84 7.89 21.96
CA TYR A 187 -0.27 8.23 20.65
C TYR A 187 1.19 7.80 20.55
N LEU A 188 1.55 7.31 19.38
CA LEU A 188 2.93 6.95 19.02
C LEU A 188 3.73 8.22 18.74
N ARG A 189 4.92 8.34 19.34
CA ARG A 189 5.77 9.54 19.25
C ARG A 189 7.18 9.18 18.80
N GLU A 190 7.82 10.16 18.15
CA GLU A 190 9.22 10.13 17.72
C GLU A 190 9.55 8.93 16.82
N PHE A 191 9.39 9.16 15.52
CA PHE A 191 9.67 8.16 14.50
C PHE A 191 11.18 7.98 14.31
N VAL A 192 11.68 6.78 14.59
CA VAL A 192 13.11 6.44 14.51
C VAL A 192 13.35 5.47 13.36
N MET A 193 14.35 5.77 12.52
CA MET A 193 14.86 4.86 11.51
C MET A 193 16.28 4.41 11.85
N LYS A 194 16.57 3.13 11.64
CA LYS A 194 17.89 2.56 11.89
C LYS A 194 18.38 1.74 10.70
N GLY A 195 19.70 1.73 10.52
CA GLY A 195 20.35 0.74 9.67
C GLY A 195 20.26 -0.66 10.28
N ARG A 196 20.34 -1.71 9.45
CA ARG A 196 20.20 -3.10 9.88
C ARG A 196 21.07 -3.45 11.09
N ALA A 197 22.35 -3.12 11.05
CA ALA A 197 23.30 -3.45 12.12
C ALA A 197 22.93 -2.79 13.46
N GLU A 198 22.41 -1.56 13.41
CA GLU A 198 21.96 -0.86 14.61
C GLU A 198 20.64 -1.44 15.13
N ALA A 199 19.68 -1.74 14.24
CA ALA A 199 18.42 -2.42 14.59
C ALA A 199 18.68 -3.77 15.27
N VAL A 200 19.65 -4.56 14.76
CA VAL A 200 20.07 -5.81 15.40
C VAL A 200 20.58 -5.57 16.83
N ARG A 201 21.49 -4.60 17.01
CA ARG A 201 22.02 -4.28 18.34
C ARG A 201 20.94 -3.78 19.30
N SER A 202 20.11 -2.82 18.87
CA SER A 202 19.18 -2.12 19.77
C SER A 202 17.85 -2.82 19.97
N TRP A 203 17.30 -3.46 18.93
CA TRP A 203 15.94 -4.03 18.97
C TRP A 203 15.94 -5.56 18.98
N MET A 204 17.02 -6.21 18.55
CA MET A 204 17.16 -7.67 18.59
C MET A 204 18.18 -8.14 19.64
N SER A 205 18.69 -7.25 20.49
CA SER A 205 19.71 -7.57 21.51
C SER A 205 20.98 -8.23 20.94
N GLY A 206 21.39 -7.85 19.73
CA GLY A 206 22.55 -8.44 19.04
C GLY A 206 22.27 -9.77 18.34
N ASP A 207 21.02 -10.24 18.33
CA ASP A 207 20.65 -11.54 17.76
C ASP A 207 20.50 -11.49 16.23
N GLU A 208 21.64 -11.66 15.55
CA GLU A 208 21.71 -11.68 14.08
C GLU A 208 20.90 -12.83 13.46
N GLU A 209 20.85 -13.99 14.11
CA GLU A 209 20.11 -15.15 13.62
C GLU A 209 18.59 -14.88 13.63
N ALA A 210 18.08 -14.27 14.70
CA ALA A 210 16.68 -13.88 14.80
C ALA A 210 16.32 -12.82 13.75
N MET A 211 17.21 -11.83 13.50
CA MET A 211 17.00 -10.84 12.43
C MET A 211 16.96 -11.51 11.06
N ALA A 212 17.92 -12.40 10.76
CA ALA A 212 17.95 -13.13 9.50
C ALA A 212 16.70 -14.00 9.31
N LEU A 213 16.21 -14.65 10.38
CA LEU A 213 14.95 -15.41 10.33
C LEU A 213 13.74 -14.51 10.09
N ALA A 214 13.67 -13.35 10.76
CA ALA A 214 12.61 -12.37 10.58
C ALA A 214 12.52 -11.90 9.12
N GLU A 215 13.64 -11.51 8.52
CA GLU A 215 13.72 -11.10 7.12
C GLU A 215 13.32 -12.23 6.14
N ARG A 216 13.73 -13.48 6.41
CA ARG A 216 13.28 -14.64 5.62
C ARG A 216 11.78 -14.85 5.70
N LYS A 217 11.18 -14.74 6.89
CA LYS A 217 9.74 -14.85 7.09
C LYS A 217 8.99 -13.70 6.40
N ALA A 218 9.52 -12.48 6.48
CA ALA A 218 8.99 -11.30 5.81
C ALA A 218 9.01 -11.46 4.27
N LYS A 219 10.09 -12.01 3.70
CA LYS A 219 10.15 -12.32 2.25
C LYS A 219 9.08 -13.34 1.82
N LYS A 220 8.84 -14.38 2.62
CA LYS A 220 7.75 -15.35 2.36
C LYS A 220 6.39 -14.66 2.42
N LEU A 221 6.22 -13.74 3.37
CA LEU A 221 4.99 -12.96 3.54
C LEU A 221 4.73 -12.06 2.32
N VAL A 222 5.75 -11.36 1.81
CA VAL A 222 5.67 -10.61 0.55
C VAL A 222 5.22 -11.51 -0.60
N SER A 223 5.79 -12.71 -0.72
CA SER A 223 5.43 -13.66 -1.79
C SER A 223 3.95 -14.09 -1.69
N ALA A 224 3.45 -14.32 -0.47
CA ALA A 224 2.05 -14.67 -0.24
C ALA A 224 1.10 -13.52 -0.58
N TRP A 225 1.47 -12.28 -0.23
CA TRP A 225 0.70 -11.09 -0.58
C TRP A 225 0.69 -10.83 -2.09
N LEU A 226 1.83 -10.93 -2.76
CA LEU A 226 1.91 -10.84 -4.23
C LEU A 226 1.02 -11.87 -4.91
N CYS A 227 0.93 -13.10 -4.38
CA CYS A 227 0.00 -14.10 -4.87
C CYS A 227 -1.47 -13.70 -4.65
N TRP A 228 -1.81 -13.11 -3.50
CA TRP A 228 -3.17 -12.62 -3.24
C TRP A 228 -3.53 -11.42 -4.14
N PHE A 229 -2.59 -10.50 -4.39
CA PHE A 229 -2.83 -9.37 -5.30
C PHE A 229 -3.18 -9.84 -6.73
N ARG A 230 -2.64 -10.98 -7.17
CA ARG A 230 -3.03 -11.60 -8.45
C ARG A 230 -4.48 -12.08 -8.50
N THR A 231 -5.16 -12.22 -7.36
CA THR A 231 -6.61 -12.48 -7.32
C THR A 231 -7.43 -11.21 -7.37
N GLN A 232 -6.81 -10.04 -7.16
CA GLN A 232 -7.47 -8.73 -7.22
C GLN A 232 -7.29 -8.07 -8.59
N SER A 233 -6.14 -8.29 -9.23
CA SER A 233 -5.88 -7.90 -10.61
C SER A 233 -4.98 -8.91 -11.29
N VAL A 234 -5.20 -9.17 -12.57
CA VAL A 234 -4.31 -10.02 -13.38
C VAL A 234 -2.95 -9.35 -13.63
N GLU A 235 -2.90 -8.03 -13.52
CA GLU A 235 -1.71 -7.22 -13.80
C GLU A 235 -0.78 -7.20 -12.59
N ALA A 236 0.52 -7.07 -12.84
CA ALA A 236 1.49 -6.94 -11.77
C ALA A 236 1.38 -5.54 -11.14
N LEU A 237 1.54 -5.47 -9.81
CA LEU A 237 1.68 -4.17 -9.16
C LEU A 237 3.06 -3.59 -9.47
N PRO A 238 3.14 -2.35 -9.99
CA PRO A 238 4.43 -1.73 -10.31
C PRO A 238 5.26 -1.51 -9.04
N ALA A 239 4.65 -1.04 -7.96
CA ALA A 239 5.28 -1.02 -6.64
C ALA A 239 4.28 -1.16 -5.48
N LEU A 240 4.78 -1.49 -4.31
CA LEU A 240 4.03 -1.65 -3.05
C LEU A 240 5.00 -1.43 -1.87
N ARG A 241 4.55 -0.80 -0.79
CA ARG A 241 5.24 -0.86 0.51
C ARG A 241 4.48 -1.79 1.44
N MET A 242 5.21 -2.64 2.15
CA MET A 242 4.64 -3.53 3.15
C MET A 242 5.32 -3.29 4.49
N ASP A 243 4.53 -2.98 5.50
CA ASP A 243 5.00 -2.78 6.86
C ASP A 243 4.70 -4.05 7.67
N ILE A 244 5.73 -4.61 8.27
CA ILE A 244 5.68 -5.91 8.95
C ILE A 244 6.16 -5.73 10.39
N LEU A 245 5.32 -6.10 11.35
CA LEU A 245 5.72 -6.15 12.76
C LEU A 245 6.69 -7.30 12.96
N ILE A 246 7.83 -7.02 13.60
CA ILE A 246 8.84 -8.02 13.96
C ILE A 246 8.92 -8.13 15.47
N LYS A 247 8.91 -9.36 15.99
CA LYS A 247 9.12 -9.67 17.41
C LYS A 247 10.17 -10.76 17.56
N ARG A 248 11.22 -10.51 18.34
CA ARG A 248 12.13 -11.54 18.85
C ARG A 248 11.43 -12.29 19.98
N VAL A 249 11.40 -13.62 19.85
CA VAL A 249 10.72 -14.53 20.80
C VAL A 249 11.69 -15.52 21.45
N GLY A 250 12.99 -15.37 21.18
CA GLY A 250 14.04 -16.21 21.73
C GLY A 250 15.33 -16.09 20.94
N ALA A 251 16.38 -16.79 21.38
CA ALA A 251 17.65 -16.88 20.67
C ALA A 251 17.43 -17.45 19.25
N GLY A 252 17.86 -16.71 18.22
CA GLY A 252 17.70 -17.11 16.82
C GLY A 252 16.24 -17.17 16.33
N ALA A 253 15.28 -16.72 17.14
CA ALA A 253 13.86 -16.88 16.89
C ALA A 253 13.12 -15.54 16.79
N ALA A 254 12.30 -15.39 15.75
CA ALA A 254 11.48 -14.21 15.53
C ALA A 254 10.12 -14.56 14.93
N GLU A 255 9.11 -13.77 15.26
CA GLU A 255 7.77 -13.80 14.69
C GLU A 255 7.51 -12.56 13.85
N VAL A 256 6.65 -12.71 12.84
CA VAL A 256 6.28 -11.62 11.93
C VAL A 256 4.77 -11.54 11.74
N PHE A 257 4.26 -10.32 11.59
CA PHE A 257 2.85 -10.03 11.27
C PHE A 257 2.74 -8.93 10.25
N THR A 258 1.76 -9.04 9.35
CA THR A 258 1.43 -7.93 8.44
C THR A 258 0.79 -6.80 9.26
N LEU A 259 1.36 -5.61 9.22
CA LEU A 259 0.80 -4.40 9.83
C LEU A 259 -0.03 -3.64 8.80
N GLU A 260 0.64 -3.21 7.73
CA GLU A 260 0.10 -2.29 6.74
C GLU A 260 0.57 -2.71 5.34
N LEU A 261 -0.34 -2.55 4.38
CA LEU A 261 -0.09 -2.70 2.96
C LEU A 261 -0.35 -1.34 2.37
N THR A 262 0.71 -0.62 2.03
CA THR A 262 0.61 0.77 1.62
C THR A 262 0.55 0.87 0.11
N GLU A 263 -0.46 1.60 -0.36
CA GLU A 263 -0.66 2.06 -1.73
C GLU A 263 0.50 2.89 -2.31
N LEU A 264 0.68 2.86 -3.63
CA LEU A 264 1.54 3.82 -4.34
C LEU A 264 1.20 5.29 -3.97
N GLY A 265 2.21 6.09 -3.61
CA GLY A 265 2.01 7.33 -2.85
C GLY A 265 2.36 7.18 -1.37
N PHE A 266 2.71 5.96 -0.95
CA PHE A 266 3.35 5.67 0.32
C PHE A 266 4.60 6.52 0.53
N SER A 267 4.82 6.94 1.78
CA SER A 267 6.07 7.59 2.16
C SER A 267 7.26 6.68 1.88
N MET A 268 8.22 7.21 1.10
CA MET A 268 9.52 6.57 0.81
C MET A 268 10.57 6.93 1.87
N LEU A 269 10.17 7.64 2.93
CA LEU A 269 10.97 7.90 4.14
C LEU A 269 12.34 8.53 3.86
N GLY A 270 12.41 9.40 2.84
CA GLY A 270 13.65 10.08 2.46
C GLY A 270 14.71 9.18 1.82
N VAL A 271 14.34 7.99 1.32
CA VAL A 271 15.28 7.13 0.57
C VAL A 271 15.35 7.60 -0.89
N ASP A 272 16.36 8.41 -1.21
CA ASP A 272 16.52 9.08 -2.51
C ASP A 272 16.56 8.15 -3.74
N SER A 273 16.97 6.90 -3.53
CA SER A 273 17.04 5.90 -4.61
C SER A 273 15.68 5.31 -5.00
N LEU A 274 14.64 5.44 -4.17
CA LEU A 274 13.33 4.83 -4.41
C LEU A 274 12.46 5.57 -5.43
N PRO A 275 12.32 6.91 -5.41
CA PRO A 275 11.44 7.60 -6.34
C PRO A 275 11.71 7.25 -7.81
N PRO A 276 12.97 7.31 -8.32
CA PRO A 276 13.25 6.97 -9.71
C PRO A 276 12.85 5.53 -10.08
N GLN A 277 13.05 4.56 -9.17
CA GLN A 277 12.70 3.16 -9.41
C GLN A 277 11.18 2.96 -9.40
N VAL A 278 10.47 3.56 -8.44
CA VAL A 278 9.01 3.41 -8.31
C VAL A 278 8.30 4.08 -9.48
N PHE A 279 8.66 5.32 -9.82
CA PHE A 279 8.05 6.03 -10.94
C PHE A 279 8.46 5.44 -12.29
N GLY A 280 9.68 4.90 -12.41
CA GLY A 280 10.09 4.15 -13.59
C GLY A 280 9.24 2.90 -13.83
N ALA A 281 9.03 2.07 -12.79
CA ALA A 281 8.17 0.89 -12.86
C ALA A 281 6.70 1.26 -13.12
N LEU A 282 6.22 2.37 -12.55
CA LEU A 282 4.89 2.89 -12.81
C LEU A 282 4.71 3.28 -14.28
N LEU A 283 5.62 4.08 -14.83
CA LEU A 283 5.56 4.51 -16.24
C LEU A 283 5.62 3.30 -17.17
N THR A 284 6.53 2.37 -16.90
CA THR A 284 6.63 1.09 -17.63
C THR A 284 5.27 0.36 -17.61
N SER A 285 4.65 0.22 -16.43
CA SER A 285 3.33 -0.40 -16.29
C SER A 285 2.17 0.34 -16.99
N CYS A 286 2.31 1.64 -17.27
CA CYS A 286 1.29 2.43 -17.99
C CYS A 286 1.41 2.31 -19.52
N PHE A 287 2.57 1.91 -20.03
CA PHE A 287 2.85 1.94 -21.47
C PHE A 287 3.14 0.55 -22.05
N ASP A 288 3.57 -0.43 -21.24
CA ASP A 288 3.86 -1.79 -21.70
C ASP A 288 2.61 -2.56 -22.15
N ASP A 289 1.41 -2.17 -21.67
CA ASP A 289 0.11 -2.72 -22.05
C ASP A 289 -0.52 -2.06 -23.28
N THR A 290 0.08 -0.99 -23.80
CA THR A 290 -0.42 -0.22 -24.96
C THR A 290 0.21 -0.65 -26.30
N GLY A 291 1.22 -1.52 -26.26
CA GLY A 291 1.82 -2.09 -27.46
C GLY A 291 0.95 -3.21 -28.05
N PRO A 292 0.84 -3.33 -29.39
CA PRO A 292 0.23 -4.52 -29.97
C PRO A 292 1.00 -5.75 -29.50
N THR A 293 0.29 -6.83 -29.14
CA THR A 293 0.91 -8.14 -28.90
C THR A 293 1.81 -8.50 -30.07
N THR A 294 2.80 -9.39 -29.90
CA THR A 294 3.67 -9.80 -31.02
C THR A 294 2.86 -10.26 -32.24
N GLU A 295 1.72 -10.92 -32.02
CA GLU A 295 0.82 -11.33 -33.09
C GLU A 295 0.02 -10.16 -33.69
N GLU A 296 -0.45 -9.20 -32.89
CA GLU A 296 -1.09 -7.98 -33.40
C GLU A 296 -0.09 -7.10 -34.14
N ALA A 297 1.14 -6.98 -33.65
CA ALA A 297 2.23 -6.25 -34.29
C ALA A 297 2.56 -6.91 -35.63
N ARG A 298 2.60 -8.25 -35.67
CA ARG A 298 2.77 -9.02 -36.90
C ARG A 298 1.61 -8.79 -37.87
N ARG A 299 0.35 -8.83 -37.39
CA ARG A 299 -0.85 -8.57 -38.22
C ARG A 299 -0.90 -7.15 -38.76
N LEU A 300 -0.53 -6.16 -37.95
CA LEU A 300 -0.40 -4.76 -38.37
C LEU A 300 0.66 -4.64 -39.46
N ASN A 301 1.84 -5.22 -39.25
CA ASN A 301 2.93 -5.22 -40.22
C ASN A 301 2.56 -5.96 -41.53
N ASP A 302 1.90 -7.11 -41.44
CA ASP A 302 1.43 -7.89 -42.59
C ASP A 302 0.30 -7.17 -43.34
N GLY A 303 -0.60 -6.50 -42.61
CA GLY A 303 -1.65 -5.64 -43.15
C GLY A 303 -1.09 -4.43 -43.90
N THR A 304 -0.09 -3.75 -43.34
CA THR A 304 0.64 -2.65 -44.00
C THR A 304 1.33 -3.13 -45.27
N LYS A 305 1.99 -4.29 -45.24
CA LYS A 305 2.61 -4.89 -46.44
C LYS A 305 1.58 -5.22 -47.53
N ARG A 306 0.40 -5.74 -47.17
CA ARG A 306 -0.68 -6.00 -48.14
C ARG A 306 -1.27 -4.72 -48.72
N LEU A 307 -1.46 -3.68 -47.91
CA LEU A 307 -1.91 -2.37 -48.39
C LEU A 307 -0.91 -1.75 -49.37
N ILE A 308 0.39 -1.86 -49.11
CA ILE A 308 1.45 -1.43 -50.03
C ILE A 308 1.45 -2.28 -51.31
N ALA A 309 1.27 -3.59 -51.21
CA ALA A 309 1.22 -4.50 -52.37
C ALA A 309 -0.02 -4.29 -53.25
N VAL A 310 -1.16 -3.90 -52.68
CA VAL A 310 -2.40 -3.58 -53.42
C VAL A 310 -2.35 -2.16 -53.99
N GLY A 311 -1.63 -1.23 -53.34
CA GLY A 311 -1.41 0.13 -53.84
C GLY A 311 -0.29 0.25 -54.89
N GLY A 312 0.57 -0.76 -55.01
CA GLY A 312 1.70 -0.78 -55.93
C GLY A 312 1.40 -1.54 -57.22
N ALA A 313 0.65 -0.94 -58.13
CA ALA A 313 0.86 -1.16 -59.56
C ALA A 313 0.32 -0.02 -60.44
N ASP A 314 -0.90 0.50 -60.25
CA ASP A 314 -1.46 1.44 -61.25
C ASP A 314 -2.51 2.46 -60.72
N GLY A 315 -2.70 2.58 -59.40
CA GLY A 315 -3.76 3.43 -58.84
C GLY A 315 -3.26 4.78 -58.35
N GLY A 316 -3.15 5.78 -59.23
CA GLY A 316 -2.84 7.16 -58.87
C GLY A 316 -3.85 7.77 -57.87
N TRP A 317 -3.56 7.66 -56.58
CA TRP A 317 -4.27 8.41 -55.53
C TRP A 317 -3.67 9.82 -55.46
N ARG A 318 -4.21 10.73 -56.27
CA ARG A 318 -3.99 12.17 -56.09
C ARG A 318 -4.71 12.58 -54.81
N CYS A 319 -3.96 12.94 -53.77
CA CYS A 319 -4.51 13.62 -52.62
C CYS A 319 -5.24 14.89 -53.09
N ALA A 320 -6.54 14.97 -52.80
CA ALA A 320 -7.38 16.13 -53.05
C ALA A 320 -7.09 17.26 -52.04
N HIS A 321 -5.82 17.65 -51.89
CA HIS A 321 -5.41 18.74 -51.01
C HIS A 321 -4.87 19.98 -51.75
N ASP A 322 -4.71 19.91 -53.08
CA ASP A 322 -4.20 21.01 -53.92
C ASP A 322 -5.29 21.86 -54.61
N ALA A 323 -6.57 21.68 -54.27
CA ALA A 323 -7.67 22.44 -54.88
C ALA A 323 -8.06 23.73 -54.13
N ALA A 324 -7.34 24.11 -53.07
CA ALA A 324 -7.66 25.29 -52.28
C ALA A 324 -6.42 26.12 -51.95
N GLN A 325 -5.76 26.66 -52.96
CA GLN A 325 -4.91 27.86 -52.80
C GLN A 325 -4.65 28.51 -54.15
N GLY A 326 -5.60 29.36 -54.56
CA GLY A 326 -5.41 30.34 -55.62
C GLY A 326 -5.59 31.74 -55.04
N LYS A 327 -4.48 32.50 -55.04
CA LYS A 327 -4.38 33.97 -55.08
C LYS A 327 -4.85 34.75 -53.83
N ASP A 328 -3.87 35.26 -53.08
CA ASP A 328 -3.58 36.69 -53.17
C ASP A 328 -2.15 37.00 -52.74
N ALA A 329 -1.52 37.89 -53.50
CA ALA A 329 -0.18 38.38 -53.30
C ALA A 329 -0.27 39.83 -52.83
N THR A 330 0.38 40.16 -51.71
CA THR A 330 1.00 41.49 -51.55
C THR A 330 2.23 41.39 -50.66
N ALA A 331 3.28 42.03 -51.16
CA ALA A 331 4.63 42.12 -50.64
C ALA A 331 4.72 42.92 -49.33
N GLY A 332 5.79 42.67 -48.58
CA GLY A 332 6.24 43.46 -47.44
C GLY A 332 7.61 42.97 -46.98
N GLU A 333 8.65 43.54 -47.56
CA GLU A 333 10.05 43.35 -47.18
C GLU A 333 10.31 43.79 -45.73
N HIS A 334 11.06 43.01 -44.96
CA HIS A 334 12.02 43.57 -44.01
C HIS A 334 13.11 42.55 -43.63
N THR A 335 14.35 42.93 -43.95
CA THR A 335 15.64 42.30 -43.62
C THR A 335 16.03 42.51 -42.14
N PRO A 336 17.06 41.78 -41.64
CA PRO A 336 17.27 41.47 -40.22
C PRO A 336 18.21 42.45 -39.49
N ALA A 337 18.13 42.44 -38.15
CA ALA A 337 19.17 42.86 -37.21
C ALA A 337 19.29 41.74 -36.17
N GLU A 338 20.42 41.03 -36.02
CA GLU A 338 21.70 41.43 -35.40
C GLU A 338 21.60 41.91 -33.93
N GLY A 339 22.38 41.25 -33.07
CA GLY A 339 22.74 41.65 -31.71
C GLY A 339 21.82 41.07 -30.61
N VAL A 340 22.28 40.62 -29.45
CA VAL A 340 23.49 40.96 -28.69
C VAL A 340 23.77 39.85 -27.66
N GLU A 341 25.05 39.54 -27.49
CA GLU A 341 25.67 38.80 -26.37
C GLU A 341 25.61 39.61 -25.06
N GLY A 342 25.45 38.94 -23.93
CA GLY A 342 25.65 39.47 -22.58
C GLY A 342 25.48 38.31 -21.59
N ASP A 343 26.52 37.66 -21.08
CA ASP A 343 27.65 38.11 -20.25
C ASP A 343 27.29 38.22 -18.75
N GLU A 344 28.05 37.42 -17.98
CA GLU A 344 28.52 37.51 -16.58
C GLU A 344 27.63 37.86 -15.35
N GLY A 345 28.02 37.24 -14.22
CA GLY A 345 27.61 37.52 -12.83
C GLY A 345 27.10 36.26 -12.13
N ASP A 346 27.88 35.43 -11.43
CA ASP A 346 28.88 35.63 -10.36
C ASP A 346 28.31 36.06 -9.00
N GLU A 347 28.80 35.33 -7.98
CA GLU A 347 28.78 35.53 -6.52
C GLU A 347 27.45 35.60 -5.73
N GLY A 348 27.44 34.89 -4.59
CA GLY A 348 26.40 35.01 -3.57
C GLY A 348 26.47 33.97 -2.46
N ASP A 349 27.62 33.88 -1.82
CA ASP A 349 27.86 33.16 -0.56
C ASP A 349 27.13 33.84 0.64
N GLU A 350 27.08 33.12 1.77
CA GLU A 350 26.70 33.56 3.13
C GLU A 350 25.22 33.46 3.60
N GLY A 351 25.03 32.66 4.67
CA GLY A 351 23.83 32.58 5.50
C GLY A 351 23.76 31.31 6.35
#